data_AF-A0A5F0LL02-F1
#
_entry.id   AF-A0A5F0LL02-F1
#
_cell.length_a   1.000
_cell.length_b   1.000
_cell.length_c   1.000
_cell.angle_alpha   90.00
_cell.angle_beta   90.00
_cell.angle_gamma   90.00
#
_symmetry.space_group_name_H-M   'P 1'
#
loop_
_entity.id
_entity.type
_entity.pdbx_description
1 polymer ?
#
loop_
_entity_poly.entity_id
_entity_poly.type
_entity_poly.pdbx_seq_one_letter_code
_entity_poly.pdbx_strand_id
1 'polypeptide(L)'
;HIRIAEASGNSVMAQVVTALWDQLRGVLWKKLEEHFHTPQLREASLEEHQKVFDALVARDPVAARDAMREHLERVMNEFKKAWR
;
A
#
# COMPACT_ATOMS: atom_id res chain seq x y z
N HIS A 1 1.39 -1.02 -5.69
CA HIS A 1 0.15 -1.83 -5.65
C HIS A 1 -0.44 -2.09 -7.04
N ILE A 2 -0.69 -1.07 -7.86
CA ILE A 2 -1.25 -1.24 -9.23
C ILE A 2 -0.45 -2.26 -10.07
N ARG A 3 0.88 -2.17 -10.10
CA ARG A 3 1.74 -3.14 -10.82
C ARG A 3 1.56 -4.59 -10.36
N ILE A 4 1.33 -4.83 -9.08
CA ILE A 4 1.08 -6.17 -8.53
C ILE A 4 -0.29 -6.67 -9.01
N ALA A 5 -1.31 -5.79 -9.02
CA ALA A 5 -2.63 -6.12 -9.53
C ALA A 5 -2.61 -6.44 -11.04
N GLU A 6 -1.87 -5.66 -11.85
CA GLU A 6 -1.64 -5.93 -13.27
C GLU A 6 -0.97 -7.30 -13.49
N ALA A 7 0.05 -7.61 -12.68
CA ALA A 7 0.78 -8.88 -12.77
C ALA A 7 -0.07 -10.11 -12.44
N SER A 8 -1.24 -9.95 -11.81
CA SER A 8 -2.16 -11.06 -11.56
C SER A 8 -2.87 -11.56 -12.83
N GLY A 9 -2.81 -10.81 -13.95
CA GLY A 9 -3.56 -11.09 -15.17
C GLY A 9 -5.08 -10.87 -15.04
N ASN A 10 -5.56 -10.46 -13.86
CA ASN A 10 -6.97 -10.17 -13.62
C ASN A 10 -7.26 -8.68 -13.88
N SER A 11 -7.82 -8.39 -15.05
CA SER A 11 -8.13 -7.02 -15.48
C SER A 11 -9.16 -6.32 -14.59
N VAL A 12 -10.10 -7.06 -13.99
CA VAL A 12 -11.08 -6.52 -13.04
C VAL A 12 -10.37 -6.06 -11.76
N MET A 13 -9.45 -6.88 -11.24
CA MET A 13 -8.66 -6.51 -10.06
C MET A 13 -7.80 -5.27 -10.31
N ALA A 14 -7.13 -5.20 -11.46
CA ALA A 14 -6.32 -4.04 -11.84
C ALA A 14 -7.15 -2.75 -11.91
N GLN A 15 -8.37 -2.83 -12.47
CA GLN A 15 -9.29 -1.70 -12.54
C GLN A 15 -9.76 -1.25 -11.15
N VAL A 16 -10.16 -2.19 -10.28
CA VAL A 16 -10.60 -1.90 -8.91
C VAL A 16 -9.48 -1.23 -8.11
N VAL A 17 -8.27 -1.78 -8.14
CA VAL A 17 -7.12 -1.21 -7.41
C VAL A 17 -6.77 0.18 -7.92
N THR A 18 -6.83 0.40 -9.24
CA THR A 18 -6.59 1.72 -9.83
C THR A 18 -7.64 2.73 -9.38
N ALA A 19 -8.92 2.38 -9.45
CA ALA A 19 -10.01 3.27 -9.04
C ALA A 19 -9.93 3.66 -7.56
N LEU A 20 -9.62 2.70 -6.67
CA LEU A 20 -9.41 2.98 -5.25
C LEU A 20 -8.22 3.92 -5.04
N TRP A 21 -7.13 3.73 -5.80
CA TRP A 21 -5.95 4.59 -5.72
C TRP A 21 -6.24 6.02 -6.20
N ASP A 22 -7.01 6.18 -7.27
CA ASP A 22 -7.42 7.49 -7.79
C ASP A 22 -8.33 8.24 -6.82
N GLN A 23 -9.27 7.52 -6.18
CA GLN A 23 -10.13 8.09 -5.16
C GLN A 23 -9.35 8.51 -3.90
N LEU A 24 -8.35 7.73 -3.51
CA LEU A 24 -7.44 8.08 -2.42
C LEU A 24 -6.65 9.34 -2.77
N ARG A 25 -6.09 9.45 -3.99
CA ARG A 25 -5.26 10.55 -4.50
C ARG A 25 -5.91 11.95 -4.59
N GLY A 26 -7.17 12.09 -4.16
CA GLY A 26 -7.85 13.37 -4.01
C GLY A 26 -7.43 14.18 -2.77
N VAL A 27 -8.37 14.92 -2.17
CA VAL A 27 -8.14 15.80 -0.99
C VAL A 27 -7.57 15.02 0.21
N LEU A 28 -7.95 13.74 0.35
CA LEU A 28 -7.45 12.84 1.39
C LEU A 28 -5.95 12.56 1.27
N TRP A 29 -5.45 12.33 0.05
CA TRP A 29 -4.03 12.07 -0.18
C TRP A 29 -3.16 13.29 0.07
N LYS A 30 -3.61 14.51 -0.20
CA LYS A 30 -2.83 15.71 0.12
C LYS A 30 -2.54 15.83 1.62
N LYS A 31 -3.56 15.65 2.45
CA LYS A 31 -3.40 15.59 3.92
C LYS A 31 -2.53 14.41 4.34
N LEU A 32 -2.61 13.30 3.61
CA LEU A 32 -1.79 12.14 3.87
C LEU A 32 -0.32 12.39 3.56
N GLU A 33 -0.04 12.96 2.39
CA GLU A 33 1.29 13.29 1.91
C GLU A 33 1.98 14.22 2.90
N GLU A 34 1.28 15.24 3.41
CA GLU A 34 1.75 16.11 4.50
C GLU A 34 2.15 15.33 5.77
N HIS A 35 1.40 14.28 6.16
CA HIS A 35 1.68 13.48 7.35
C HIS A 35 2.76 12.40 7.14
N PHE A 36 2.79 11.76 5.97
CA PHE A 36 3.73 10.70 5.60
C PHE A 36 5.10 11.20 5.14
N HIS A 37 5.34 12.52 5.18
CA HIS A 37 6.63 13.10 4.83
C HIS A 37 7.71 12.99 5.92
N THR A 38 7.37 12.48 7.12
CA THR A 38 8.42 12.21 8.11
C THR A 38 9.37 11.13 7.57
N PRO A 39 10.70 11.31 7.69
CA PRO A 39 11.67 10.32 7.23
C PRO A 39 11.39 8.90 7.74
N GLN A 40 10.93 8.79 8.99
CA GLN A 40 10.64 7.52 9.65
C GLN A 40 9.47 6.78 9.02
N LEU A 41 8.38 7.48 8.66
CA LEU A 41 7.23 6.84 8.01
C LEU A 41 7.53 6.41 6.57
N ARG A 42 8.41 7.16 5.88
CA ARG A 42 8.90 6.77 4.54
C ARG A 42 9.76 5.52 4.59
N GLU A 43 10.69 5.45 5.54
CA GLU A 43 11.54 4.27 5.74
C GLU A 43 10.71 3.04 6.09
N ALA A 44 9.78 3.16 7.04
CA ALA A 44 8.87 2.07 7.39
C ALA A 44 8.04 1.59 6.18
N SER A 45 7.53 2.50 5.34
CA SER A 45 6.81 2.11 4.13
C SER A 45 7.69 1.40 3.11
N LEU A 46 8.95 1.80 2.99
CA LEU A 46 9.90 1.16 2.08
C LEU A 46 10.22 -0.27 2.54
N GLU A 47 10.47 -0.46 3.83
CA GLU A 47 10.71 -1.77 4.42
C GLU A 47 9.53 -2.72 4.24
N GLU A 48 8.30 -2.24 4.43
CA GLU A 48 7.09 -3.03 4.20
C GLU A 48 6.89 -3.39 2.73
N HIS A 49 7.13 -2.45 1.81
CA HIS A 49 7.09 -2.74 0.38
C HIS A 49 8.16 -3.75 -0.03
N GLN A 50 9.34 -3.71 0.58
CA GLN A 50 10.39 -4.70 0.35
C GLN A 50 9.93 -6.09 0.80
N LYS A 51 9.30 -6.22 1.97
CA LYS A 51 8.75 -7.51 2.44
C LYS A 51 7.70 -8.09 1.47
N VAL A 52 6.80 -7.25 0.97
CA VAL A 52 5.82 -7.66 -0.05
C VAL A 52 6.55 -8.14 -1.31
N PHE A 53 7.54 -7.38 -1.77
CA PHE A 53 8.29 -7.72 -2.97
C PHE A 53 9.05 -9.04 -2.83
N ASP A 54 9.74 -9.23 -1.70
CA ASP A 54 10.51 -10.45 -1.42
C ASP A 54 9.59 -11.69 -1.40
N ALA A 55 8.42 -11.60 -0.78
CA ALA A 55 7.44 -12.67 -0.79
C ALA A 55 6.91 -13.00 -2.19
N LEU A 56 6.69 -11.97 -3.04
CA LEU A 56 6.31 -12.17 -4.43
C LEU A 56 7.43 -12.84 -5.25
N VAL A 57 8.69 -12.43 -5.06
CA VAL A 57 9.84 -13.05 -5.72
C VAL A 57 10.01 -14.51 -5.29
N ALA A 58 9.81 -14.80 -4.00
CA ALA A 58 9.81 -16.15 -3.44
C ALA A 58 8.62 -17.01 -3.92
N ARG A 59 7.64 -16.42 -4.62
CA ARG A 59 6.39 -17.05 -5.03
C ARG A 59 5.59 -17.62 -3.86
N ASP A 60 5.63 -16.95 -2.71
CA ASP A 60 4.84 -17.31 -1.53
C ASP A 60 3.57 -16.44 -1.47
N PRO A 61 2.40 -16.96 -1.89
CA PRO A 61 1.17 -16.19 -1.91
C PRO A 61 0.63 -15.89 -0.51
N VAL A 62 0.96 -16.71 0.50
CA VAL A 62 0.51 -16.49 1.88
C VAL A 62 1.31 -15.33 2.47
N ALA A 63 2.64 -15.40 2.39
CA ALA A 63 3.51 -14.33 2.89
C ALA A 63 3.25 -13.00 2.17
N ALA A 64 3.03 -13.01 0.85
CA ALA A 64 2.74 -11.78 0.10
C ALA A 64 1.43 -11.13 0.53
N ARG A 65 0.40 -11.95 0.79
CA ARG A 65 -0.91 -11.46 1.28
C ARG A 65 -0.78 -10.89 2.68
N ASP A 66 -0.07 -11.58 3.56
CA ASP A 66 0.04 -11.19 4.96
C ASP A 66 0.89 -9.90 5.08
N ALA A 67 2.00 -9.78 4.35
CA ALA A 67 2.80 -8.56 4.28
C ALA A 67 2.00 -7.36 3.71
N MET A 68 1.18 -7.57 2.68
CA MET A 68 0.31 -6.52 2.14
C MET A 68 -0.75 -6.07 3.16
N ARG A 69 -1.31 -7.02 3.92
CA ARG A 69 -2.28 -6.70 4.97
C ARG A 69 -1.65 -5.85 6.06
N GLU A 70 -0.50 -6.27 6.59
CA GLU A 70 0.24 -5.53 7.61
C GLU A 70 0.57 -4.10 7.15
N HIS A 71 1.06 -3.96 5.91
CA HIS A 71 1.32 -2.65 5.30
C HIS A 71 0.07 -1.75 5.30
N LEU A 72 -1.06 -2.26 4.81
CA LEU A 72 -2.30 -1.48 4.72
C LEU A 72 -2.88 -1.14 6.11
N GLU A 73 -2.77 -2.06 7.07
CA GLU A 73 -3.20 -1.83 8.46
C GLU A 73 -2.36 -0.75 9.15
N ARG A 74 -1.03 -0.78 9.02
CA ARG A 74 -0.17 0.28 9.55
C ARG A 74 -0.51 1.62 8.92
N VAL A 75 -0.58 1.67 7.58
CA VAL A 75 -0.93 2.91 6.86
C VAL A 75 -2.27 3.45 7.37
N MET A 76 -3.31 2.61 7.46
CA MET A 76 -4.62 3.00 8.00
C MET A 76 -4.55 3.51 9.45
N ASN A 77 -3.70 2.93 10.29
CA ASN A 77 -3.53 3.39 11.68
C ASN A 77 -2.84 4.75 11.76
N GLU A 78 -1.84 5.01 10.92
CA GLU A 78 -1.22 6.34 10.82
C GLU A 78 -2.23 7.38 10.29
N PHE A 79 -3.04 7.03 9.29
CA PHE A 79 -4.17 7.84 8.85
C PHE A 79 -5.11 8.23 10.00
N LYS A 80 -5.50 7.27 10.85
CA LYS A 80 -6.39 7.52 12.00
C LYS A 80 -5.77 8.47 13.02
N LYS A 81 -4.44 8.45 13.20
CA LYS A 81 -3.73 9.37 14.11
C LYS A 81 -3.72 10.80 13.55
N ALA A 82 -3.47 10.96 12.25
CA ALA A 82 -3.43 12.26 11.58
C ALA A 82 -4.79 13.01 11.57
N TRP A 83 -5.89 12.31 11.83
CA TRP A 83 -7.27 12.84 11.81
C TRP A 83 -7.90 12.99 13.21
N ARG A 84 -7.11 12.79 14.28
CA ARG A 84 -7.46 13.21 15.63
C ARG A 84 -6.90 14.60 15.91
#